data_AF-A0A212EUC9-F1
#
_entry.id   AF-A0A212EUC9-F1
#
_cell.length_a   1.000
_cell.length_b   1.000
_cell.length_c   1.000
_cell.angle_alpha   90.00
_cell.angle_beta   90.00
_cell.angle_gamma   90.00
#
_symmetry.space_group_name_H-M   'P 1'
#
loop_
_entity.id
_entity.type
_entity.pdbx_description
1 polymer ?
#
loop_
_entity_poly.entity_id
_entity_poly.type
_entity_poly.pdbx_seq_one_letter_code
_entity_poly.pdbx_strand_id
1 'polypeptide(L)'
;MKVLQEIHNQKFLTERIAALGSNLAAVHFFTYRQCAVRLKDEKQWITGDITTLNLPDHFVEGYYVEAVDCTNFHHNGIRYEGIKNLSGLNFLKWLSLKNNKHVDVWCLDRLAGQNGETLEYLDLQGCQLCVGCIYALARMPALKYLTVTDPGDNVEVQAALSLLESSKPGLLIAAHDKQ
;
A
#
# COMPACT_ATOMS: atom_id res chain seq x y z
N MET A 1 4.94 8.27 -23.97
CA MET A 1 5.49 6.89 -23.98
C MET A 1 5.97 6.43 -22.60
N LYS A 2 6.82 7.18 -21.88
CA LYS A 2 7.39 6.74 -20.57
C LYS A 2 6.33 6.40 -19.51
N VAL A 3 5.31 7.24 -19.31
CA VAL A 3 4.23 6.99 -18.33
C VAL A 3 3.40 5.73 -18.65
N LEU A 4 3.08 5.51 -19.93
CA LEU A 4 2.33 4.30 -20.34
C LEU A 4 3.14 3.03 -20.07
N GLN A 5 4.46 3.08 -20.27
CA GLN A 5 5.35 1.99 -19.95
C GLN A 5 5.44 1.77 -18.43
N GLU A 6 5.53 2.84 -17.63
CA GLU A 6 5.49 2.76 -16.16
C GLU A 6 4.20 2.10 -15.66
N ILE A 7 3.04 2.52 -16.19
CA ILE A 7 1.73 1.90 -15.90
C ILE A 7 1.72 0.42 -16.31
N HIS A 8 2.18 0.12 -17.53
CA HIS A 8 2.23 -1.25 -18.03
C HIS A 8 3.10 -2.15 -17.14
N ASN A 9 4.24 -1.63 -16.69
CA ASN A 9 5.15 -2.35 -15.81
C ASN A 9 4.55 -2.62 -14.44
N GLN A 10 3.55 -1.88 -13.98
CA GLN A 10 2.89 -2.11 -12.69
C GLN A 10 1.74 -3.11 -12.74
N LYS A 11 1.39 -3.63 -13.93
CA LYS A 11 0.26 -4.54 -14.10
C LYS A 11 0.42 -5.80 -13.24
N PHE A 12 -0.71 -6.22 -12.69
CA PHE A 12 -0.89 -7.54 -12.11
C PHE A 12 -0.81 -8.61 -13.21
N LEU A 13 0.08 -9.58 -13.04
CA LEU A 13 0.31 -10.66 -13.98
C LEU A 13 -0.23 -11.96 -13.41
N THR A 14 -1.27 -12.51 -14.03
CA THR A 14 -1.92 -13.74 -13.56
C THR A 14 -0.96 -14.94 -13.64
N GLU A 15 -0.08 -14.96 -14.65
CA GLU A 15 0.92 -16.01 -14.84
C GLU A 15 1.94 -16.03 -13.69
N ARG A 16 2.32 -14.85 -13.19
CA ARG A 16 3.21 -14.73 -12.01
C ARG A 16 2.54 -15.31 -10.77
N ILE A 17 1.25 -15.03 -10.58
CA ILE A 17 0.49 -15.54 -9.45
C ILE A 17 0.33 -17.06 -9.54
N ALA A 18 0.10 -17.59 -10.74
CA ALA A 18 0.02 -19.04 -10.96
C ALA A 18 1.35 -19.74 -10.63
N ALA A 19 2.49 -19.12 -10.93
CA ALA A 19 3.81 -19.69 -10.67
C ALA A 19 4.26 -19.54 -9.21
N LEU A 20 4.01 -18.39 -8.58
CA LEU A 20 4.61 -18.00 -7.29
C LEU A 20 3.62 -17.98 -6.12
N GLY A 21 2.32 -17.96 -6.38
CA GLY A 21 1.30 -17.55 -5.41
C GLY A 21 1.33 -16.06 -5.10
N SER A 22 0.24 -15.53 -4.52
CA SER A 22 0.09 -14.08 -4.29
C SER A 22 1.19 -13.46 -3.44
N ASN A 23 1.59 -14.16 -2.38
CA ASN A 23 2.55 -13.65 -1.40
C ASN A 23 3.95 -13.48 -2.01
N LEU A 24 4.55 -14.54 -2.56
CA LEU A 24 5.86 -14.44 -3.19
C LEU A 24 5.83 -13.55 -4.44
N ALA A 25 4.74 -13.57 -5.22
CA ALA A 25 4.57 -12.64 -6.34
C ALA A 25 4.59 -11.16 -5.92
N ALA A 26 3.98 -10.84 -4.78
CA ALA A 26 4.03 -9.50 -4.19
C ALA A 26 5.45 -9.15 -3.74
N VAL A 27 6.16 -10.06 -3.08
CA VAL A 27 7.57 -9.85 -2.70
C VAL A 27 8.38 -9.47 -3.93
N HIS A 28 8.32 -10.26 -5.01
CA HIS A 28 8.96 -9.93 -6.29
C HIS A 28 8.53 -8.56 -6.83
N PHE A 29 7.22 -8.27 -6.82
CA PHE A 29 6.72 -7.00 -7.37
C PHE A 29 7.27 -5.78 -6.64
N PHE A 30 7.22 -5.78 -5.31
CA PHE A 30 7.57 -4.62 -4.50
C PHE A 30 9.09 -4.44 -4.40
N THR A 31 9.86 -5.49 -4.16
CA THR A 31 11.32 -5.39 -3.99
C THR A 31 12.01 -4.91 -5.27
N TYR A 32 11.63 -5.42 -6.45
CA TYR A 32 12.15 -4.92 -7.74
C TYR A 32 11.73 -3.48 -8.07
N ARG A 33 10.88 -2.86 -7.24
CA ARG A 33 10.49 -1.44 -7.32
C ARG A 33 11.01 -0.64 -6.15
N GLN A 34 12.10 -1.10 -5.53
CA GLN A 34 12.80 -0.44 -4.41
C GLN A 34 11.95 -0.28 -3.15
N CYS A 35 10.87 -1.06 -3.04
CA CYS A 35 10.09 -1.14 -1.82
C CYS A 35 10.71 -2.16 -0.85
N ALA A 36 10.33 -2.06 0.42
CA ALA A 36 10.67 -3.05 1.42
C ALA A 36 9.45 -3.95 1.70
N VAL A 37 9.68 -5.24 1.94
CA VAL A 37 8.63 -6.19 2.32
C VAL A 37 9.05 -6.93 3.57
N ARG A 38 8.15 -7.09 4.55
CA ARG A 38 8.39 -7.88 5.75
C ARG A 38 7.40 -9.03 5.81
N LEU A 39 7.91 -10.22 6.12
CA LEU A 39 7.09 -11.40 6.27
C LEU A 39 6.47 -11.46 7.67
N LYS A 40 5.42 -12.27 7.80
CA LYS A 40 4.73 -12.54 9.06
C LYS A 40 5.71 -13.05 10.11
N ASP A 41 5.61 -12.49 11.32
CA ASP A 41 6.45 -12.80 12.48
C ASP A 41 7.96 -12.50 12.31
N GLU A 42 8.38 -11.98 11.15
CA GLU A 42 9.76 -11.59 10.88
C GLU A 42 10.01 -10.13 11.26
N LYS A 43 11.23 -9.86 11.74
CA LYS A 43 11.68 -8.50 12.07
C LYS A 43 12.43 -7.82 10.92
N GLN A 44 13.07 -8.63 10.06
CA GLN A 44 13.92 -8.11 8.99
C GLN A 44 13.09 -7.77 7.76
N TRP A 45 13.44 -6.63 7.15
CA TRP A 45 12.86 -6.23 5.87
C TRP A 45 13.63 -6.87 4.72
N ILE A 46 12.90 -7.45 3.77
CA ILE A 46 13.40 -7.86 2.48
C ILE A 46 13.45 -6.60 1.61
N THR A 47 14.67 -6.19 1.27
CA THR A 47 14.98 -5.09 0.36
C THR A 47 16.10 -5.54 -0.56
N GLY A 48 16.22 -4.96 -1.75
CA GLY A 48 17.38 -5.22 -2.59
C GLY A 48 17.20 -4.68 -4.01
N ASP A 49 18.28 -4.81 -4.78
CA ASP A 49 18.28 -4.52 -6.20
C ASP A 49 18.02 -5.81 -7.00
N ILE A 50 17.60 -5.68 -8.25
CA ILE A 50 17.37 -6.80 -9.15
C ILE A 50 18.57 -7.73 -9.30
N THR A 51 19.77 -7.17 -9.12
CA THR A 51 21.04 -7.87 -9.26
C THR A 51 21.45 -8.64 -8.00
N THR A 52 20.93 -8.26 -6.82
CA THR A 52 21.36 -8.81 -5.52
C THR A 52 20.27 -9.60 -4.82
N LEU A 53 19.01 -9.37 -5.20
CA LEU A 53 17.88 -10.03 -4.59
C LEU A 53 17.72 -11.46 -5.13
N ASN A 54 17.96 -12.44 -4.27
CA ASN A 54 17.74 -13.85 -4.59
C ASN A 54 16.40 -14.32 -4.02
N LEU A 55 15.36 -14.35 -4.85
CA LEU A 55 14.03 -14.85 -4.49
C LEU A 55 13.74 -16.13 -5.28
N PRO A 56 12.98 -17.09 -4.70
CA PRO A 56 12.52 -18.25 -5.45
C PRO A 56 11.71 -17.85 -6.68
N ASP A 57 11.89 -18.60 -7.77
CA ASP A 57 11.21 -18.41 -9.06
C ASP A 57 9.98 -19.33 -9.25
N HIS A 58 9.65 -20.09 -8.21
CA HIS A 58 8.48 -20.95 -8.11
C HIS A 58 7.84 -20.79 -6.73
N PHE A 59 6.61 -21.30 -6.56
CA PHE A 59 5.91 -21.26 -5.29
C PHE A 59 6.73 -21.92 -4.18
N VAL A 60 6.97 -21.17 -3.11
CA VAL A 60 7.58 -21.63 -1.87
C VAL A 60 6.70 -21.16 -0.71
N GLU A 61 6.35 -22.10 0.17
CA GLU A 61 5.57 -21.80 1.38
C GLU A 61 6.37 -20.93 2.36
N GLY A 62 5.69 -20.14 3.18
CA GLY A 62 6.32 -19.32 4.22
C GLY A 62 6.51 -17.85 3.87
N TYR A 63 6.35 -17.44 2.61
CA TYR A 63 6.46 -16.04 2.18
C TYR A 63 5.28 -15.13 2.56
N TYR A 64 4.53 -15.45 3.62
CA TYR A 64 3.35 -14.67 4.03
C TYR A 64 3.71 -13.21 4.31
N VAL A 65 3.23 -12.29 3.47
CA VAL A 65 3.54 -10.87 3.58
C VAL A 65 2.71 -10.24 4.69
N GLU A 66 3.37 -9.53 5.61
CA GLU A 66 2.73 -8.81 6.70
C GLU A 66 2.87 -7.29 6.58
N ALA A 67 4.01 -6.81 6.05
CA ALA A 67 4.23 -5.38 5.84
C ALA A 67 4.84 -5.05 4.48
N VAL A 68 4.44 -3.93 3.89
CA VAL A 68 5.03 -3.39 2.67
C VAL A 68 5.29 -1.89 2.84
N ASP A 69 6.51 -1.46 2.56
CA ASP A 69 6.90 -0.05 2.55
C ASP A 69 7.19 0.43 1.12
N CYS A 70 6.29 1.23 0.56
CA CYS A 70 6.41 1.84 -0.75
C CYS A 70 6.99 3.27 -0.71
N THR A 71 7.59 3.72 0.39
CA THR A 71 8.11 5.09 0.50
C THR A 71 9.11 5.45 -0.61
N ASN A 72 9.93 4.48 -1.01
CA ASN A 72 10.97 4.62 -2.03
C ASN A 72 10.57 4.02 -3.38
N PHE A 73 9.27 3.92 -3.67
CA PHE A 73 8.80 3.26 -4.89
C PHE A 73 9.38 3.92 -6.15
N HIS A 74 10.03 3.12 -6.99
CA HIS A 74 10.74 3.59 -8.18
C HIS A 74 9.78 4.20 -9.24
N HIS A 75 10.27 5.13 -10.07
CA HIS A 75 9.53 5.71 -11.20
C HIS A 75 8.21 6.40 -10.83
N ASN A 76 8.28 7.44 -9.99
CA ASN A 76 7.17 8.34 -9.66
C ASN A 76 6.05 7.76 -8.78
N GLY A 77 6.20 6.54 -8.27
CA GLY A 77 5.31 5.96 -7.27
C GLY A 77 4.32 4.94 -7.82
N ILE A 78 3.69 4.23 -6.88
CA ILE A 78 2.69 3.21 -7.15
C ILE A 78 1.40 3.83 -7.71
N ARG A 79 0.78 3.09 -8.62
CA ARG A 79 -0.48 3.43 -9.31
C ARG A 79 -1.51 2.34 -9.07
N TYR A 80 -2.74 2.58 -9.51
CA TYR A 80 -3.87 1.67 -9.40
C TYR A 80 -3.58 0.23 -9.87
N GLU A 81 -2.81 0.08 -10.95
CA GLU A 81 -2.39 -1.22 -11.48
C GLU A 81 -1.49 -1.98 -10.49
N GLY A 82 -0.57 -1.25 -9.86
CA GLY A 82 0.37 -1.79 -8.88
C GLY A 82 -0.30 -2.23 -7.58
N ILE A 83 -1.32 -1.48 -7.13
CA ILE A 83 -2.09 -1.79 -5.91
C ILE A 83 -2.67 -3.21 -5.96
N LYS A 84 -3.06 -3.71 -7.15
CA LYS A 84 -3.63 -5.06 -7.28
C LYS A 84 -2.67 -6.18 -6.84
N ASN A 85 -1.36 -5.92 -6.80
CA ASN A 85 -0.38 -6.89 -6.30
C ASN A 85 -0.46 -7.11 -4.77
N LEU A 86 -1.29 -6.34 -4.05
CA LEU A 86 -1.63 -6.60 -2.65
C LEU A 86 -2.80 -7.60 -2.47
N SER A 87 -3.43 -8.03 -3.57
CA SER A 87 -4.56 -8.96 -3.54
C SER A 87 -4.14 -10.35 -3.05
N GLY A 88 -4.90 -10.90 -2.11
CA GLY A 88 -4.65 -12.23 -1.53
C GLY A 88 -3.53 -12.28 -0.49
N LEU A 89 -3.04 -11.12 -0.03
CA LEU A 89 -2.13 -11.01 1.10
C LEU A 89 -2.92 -11.03 2.42
N ASN A 90 -3.38 -12.21 2.83
CA ASN A 90 -4.28 -12.39 3.98
C ASN A 90 -3.66 -12.03 5.34
N PHE A 91 -2.34 -11.79 5.39
CA PHE A 91 -1.63 -11.39 6.60
C PHE A 91 -1.13 -9.93 6.54
N LEU A 92 -1.44 -9.18 5.48
CA LEU A 92 -1.01 -7.80 5.33
C LEU A 92 -1.67 -6.91 6.39
N LYS A 93 -0.87 -6.43 7.34
CA LYS A 93 -1.29 -5.59 8.45
C LYS A 93 -0.72 -4.17 8.39
N TRP A 94 0.39 -3.96 7.70
CA TRP A 94 1.09 -2.69 7.67
C TRP A 94 1.43 -2.29 6.24
N LEU A 95 1.04 -1.09 5.83
CA LEU A 95 1.33 -0.57 4.49
C LEU A 95 1.74 0.90 4.60
N SER A 96 2.89 1.24 4.03
CA SER A 96 3.23 2.63 3.74
C SER A 96 3.11 2.88 2.24
N LEU A 97 2.29 3.86 1.89
CA LEU A 97 2.21 4.46 0.55
C LEU A 97 2.82 5.86 0.56
N LYS A 98 3.64 6.19 1.56
CA LYS A 98 4.23 7.52 1.71
C LYS A 98 4.92 8.00 0.43
N ASN A 99 4.79 9.27 0.11
CA ASN A 99 5.38 9.93 -1.07
C ASN A 99 4.94 9.39 -2.44
N ASN A 100 3.87 8.58 -2.49
CA ASN A 100 3.33 8.09 -3.76
C ASN A 100 2.25 9.04 -4.31
N LYS A 101 2.66 10.00 -5.15
CA LYS A 101 1.78 11.04 -5.73
C LYS A 101 0.65 10.54 -6.65
N HIS A 102 0.68 9.28 -7.05
CA HIS A 102 -0.32 8.68 -7.94
C HIS A 102 -1.37 7.86 -7.18
N VAL A 103 -1.29 7.81 -5.85
CA VAL A 103 -2.32 7.24 -5.00
C VAL A 103 -3.51 8.20 -4.99
N ASP A 104 -4.61 7.75 -5.56
CA ASP A 104 -5.88 8.47 -5.64
C ASP A 104 -7.02 7.69 -4.95
N VAL A 105 -8.24 8.21 -5.07
CA VAL A 105 -9.44 7.56 -4.51
C VAL A 105 -9.64 6.14 -5.04
N TRP A 106 -9.31 5.86 -6.30
CA TRP A 106 -9.47 4.53 -6.89
C TRP A 106 -8.46 3.53 -6.34
N CYS A 107 -7.23 3.99 -6.07
CA CYS A 107 -6.22 3.20 -5.38
C CYS A 107 -6.70 2.78 -3.99
N LEU A 108 -7.24 3.72 -3.21
CA LEU A 108 -7.74 3.44 -1.86
C LEU A 108 -9.05 2.66 -1.87
N ASP A 109 -9.92 2.87 -2.86
CA ASP A 109 -11.14 2.08 -3.03
C ASP A 109 -10.81 0.60 -3.25
N ARG A 110 -9.85 0.33 -4.13
CA ARG A 110 -9.32 -1.01 -4.35
C ARG A 110 -8.67 -1.59 -3.10
N LEU A 111 -7.82 -0.81 -2.43
CA LEU A 111 -7.14 -1.26 -1.21
C LEU A 111 -8.17 -1.64 -0.12
N ALA A 112 -9.23 -0.85 0.05
CA ALA A 112 -10.29 -1.13 0.99
C ALA A 112 -11.00 -2.46 0.67
N GLY A 113 -11.32 -2.71 -0.60
CA GLY A 113 -11.96 -3.97 -1.01
C GLY A 113 -11.03 -5.20 -0.94
N GLN A 114 -9.71 -5.03 -1.06
CA GLN A 114 -8.74 -6.13 -1.10
C GLN A 114 -8.14 -6.47 0.26
N ASN A 115 -7.89 -5.47 1.10
CA ASN A 115 -7.11 -5.60 2.32
C ASN A 115 -7.76 -4.87 3.52
N GLY A 116 -8.97 -4.32 3.38
CA GLY A 116 -9.66 -3.59 4.46
C GLY A 116 -9.93 -4.42 5.72
N GLU A 117 -10.03 -5.74 5.58
CA GLU A 117 -10.25 -6.71 6.67
C GLU A 117 -8.97 -7.08 7.42
N THR A 118 -7.79 -6.76 6.88
CA THR A 118 -6.49 -7.18 7.47
C THR A 118 -5.57 -6.00 7.79
N LEU A 119 -5.68 -4.90 7.04
CA LEU A 119 -4.76 -3.78 7.16
C LEU A 119 -5.04 -2.95 8.41
N GLU A 120 -4.09 -2.96 9.36
CA GLU A 120 -4.20 -2.30 10.66
C GLU A 120 -3.50 -0.94 10.69
N TYR A 121 -2.44 -0.77 9.91
CA TYR A 121 -1.67 0.47 9.80
C TYR A 121 -1.54 0.88 8.33
N LEU A 122 -1.86 2.14 8.04
CA LEU A 122 -1.71 2.75 6.72
C LEU A 122 -1.05 4.13 6.80
N ASP A 123 0.08 4.30 6.11
CA ASP A 123 0.74 5.60 5.93
C ASP A 123 0.49 6.19 4.54
N LEU A 124 -0.14 7.35 4.50
CA LEU A 124 -0.47 8.13 3.31
C LEU A 124 0.21 9.51 3.30
N GLN A 125 1.24 9.74 4.12
CA GLN A 125 2.01 10.99 4.09
C GLN A 125 2.53 11.27 2.67
N GLY A 126 2.44 12.51 2.20
CA GLY A 126 2.86 12.92 0.87
C GLY A 126 1.90 12.50 -0.26
N CYS A 127 0.80 11.79 0.04
CA CYS A 127 -0.28 11.55 -0.92
C CYS A 127 -1.26 12.73 -0.94
N GLN A 128 -1.90 12.96 -2.09
CA GLN A 128 -2.90 14.01 -2.26
C GLN A 128 -4.30 13.45 -1.99
N LEU A 129 -4.77 13.60 -0.75
CA LEU A 129 -6.07 13.07 -0.35
C LEU A 129 -7.20 14.03 -0.73
N CYS A 130 -8.32 13.45 -1.17
CA CYS A 130 -9.61 14.13 -1.30
C CYS A 130 -10.64 13.47 -0.39
N VAL A 131 -11.84 14.06 -0.25
CA VAL A 131 -12.92 13.50 0.58
C VAL A 131 -13.27 12.05 0.19
N GLY A 132 -13.25 11.74 -1.11
CA GLY A 132 -13.49 10.38 -1.60
C GLY A 132 -12.49 9.36 -1.08
N CYS A 133 -11.23 9.75 -0.90
CA CYS A 133 -10.20 8.91 -0.27
C CYS A 133 -10.62 8.53 1.15
N ILE A 134 -11.15 9.48 1.93
CA ILE A 134 -11.56 9.27 3.32
C ILE A 134 -12.76 8.32 3.39
N TYR A 135 -13.72 8.41 2.47
CA TYR A 135 -14.81 7.44 2.37
C TYR A 135 -14.33 6.03 2.02
N ALA A 136 -13.27 5.89 1.21
CA ALA A 136 -12.68 4.59 0.97
C ALA A 136 -12.08 3.99 2.26
N LEU A 137 -11.34 4.80 3.03
CA LEU A 137 -10.79 4.42 4.35
C LEU A 137 -11.90 4.09 5.36
N ALA A 138 -13.07 4.73 5.23
CA ALA A 138 -14.24 4.43 6.05
C ALA A 138 -14.71 2.96 5.94
N ARG A 139 -14.36 2.25 4.86
CA ARG A 139 -14.73 0.84 4.65
C ARG A 139 -13.65 -0.16 5.06
N MET A 140 -12.59 0.27 5.74
CA MET A 140 -11.52 -0.61 6.22
C MET A 140 -11.74 -0.90 7.72
N PRO A 141 -12.45 -1.97 8.10
CA PRO A 141 -12.79 -2.23 9.50
C PRO A 141 -11.59 -2.60 10.37
N ALA A 142 -10.51 -3.14 9.80
CA ALA A 142 -9.31 -3.51 10.55
C ALA A 142 -8.37 -2.33 10.83
N LEU A 143 -8.59 -1.17 10.19
CA LEU A 143 -7.68 -0.03 10.27
C LEU A 143 -7.72 0.60 11.68
N LYS A 144 -6.55 0.63 12.32
CA LYS A 144 -6.35 1.16 13.69
C LYS A 144 -5.47 2.40 13.72
N TYR A 145 -4.57 2.52 12.75
CA TYR A 145 -3.62 3.63 12.67
C TYR A 145 -3.54 4.15 11.25
N LEU A 146 -3.78 5.46 11.10
CA LEU A 146 -3.69 6.17 9.85
C LEU A 146 -2.75 7.36 10.02
N THR A 147 -1.72 7.46 9.19
CA THR A 147 -0.88 8.66 9.11
C THR A 147 -1.11 9.38 7.80
N VAL A 148 -1.34 10.69 7.86
CA VAL A 148 -1.61 11.54 6.68
C VAL A 148 -0.74 12.80 6.73
N THR A 149 -0.57 13.44 5.58
CA THR A 149 -0.13 14.84 5.56
C THR A 149 -1.26 15.73 6.02
N ASP A 150 -0.94 16.73 6.84
CA ASP A 150 -1.89 17.75 7.26
C ASP A 150 -2.59 18.36 6.03
N PRO A 151 -3.94 18.32 5.97
CA PRO A 151 -4.69 18.88 4.85
C PRO A 151 -4.56 20.41 4.69
N GLY A 152 -3.94 21.12 5.64
CA GLY A 152 -3.79 22.58 5.61
C GLY A 152 -5.17 23.25 5.53
N ASP A 153 -5.35 24.24 4.68
CA ASP A 153 -6.63 24.97 4.56
C ASP A 153 -7.77 24.18 3.87
N ASN A 154 -7.57 22.89 3.54
CA ASN A 154 -8.62 22.08 2.94
C ASN A 154 -9.65 21.61 3.99
N VAL A 155 -10.61 22.49 4.27
CA VAL A 155 -11.69 22.28 5.26
C VAL A 155 -12.52 21.03 4.98
N GLU A 156 -12.75 20.68 3.71
CA GLU A 156 -13.53 19.49 3.36
C GLU A 156 -12.83 18.19 3.77
N VAL A 157 -11.52 18.10 3.54
CA VAL A 157 -10.71 16.94 3.95
C VAL A 157 -10.56 16.90 5.47
N GLN A 158 -10.35 18.05 6.12
CA GLN A 158 -10.35 18.13 7.59
C GLN A 158 -11.65 17.58 8.19
N ALA A 159 -12.80 18.07 7.71
CA ALA A 159 -14.11 17.64 8.19
C ALA A 159 -14.32 16.14 7.96
N ALA A 160 -13.92 15.62 6.79
CA ALA A 160 -14.01 14.20 6.49
C ALA A 160 -13.14 13.34 7.44
N LEU A 161 -11.91 13.78 7.76
CA LEU A 161 -11.04 13.10 8.72
C LEU A 161 -11.63 13.07 10.13
N SER A 162 -12.18 14.20 10.60
CA SER A 162 -12.86 14.28 11.90
C SER A 162 -14.09 13.37 11.98
N LEU A 163 -14.87 13.28 10.90
CA LEU A 163 -16.00 12.34 10.80
C LEU A 163 -15.53 10.89 10.81
N LEU A 164 -14.43 10.58 10.10
CA LEU A 164 -13.86 9.24 10.08
C LEU A 164 -13.43 8.81 11.48
N GLU A 165 -12.67 9.65 12.20
CA GLU A 165 -12.25 9.42 13.58
C GLU A 165 -13.46 9.22 14.51
N SER A 166 -14.48 10.09 14.39
CA SER A 166 -15.72 9.98 15.18
C SER A 166 -16.49 8.68 14.90
N SER A 167 -16.50 8.23 13.65
CA SER A 167 -17.20 7.00 13.22
C SER A 167 -16.45 5.71 13.61
N LYS A 168 -15.15 5.81 13.89
CA LYS A 168 -14.26 4.70 14.24
C LYS A 168 -13.48 5.01 15.52
N PRO A 169 -14.07 4.80 16.70
CA PRO A 169 -13.43 5.14 17.98
C PRO A 169 -12.08 4.45 18.26
N GLY A 170 -11.79 3.34 17.56
CA GLY A 170 -10.51 2.62 17.67
C GLY A 170 -9.46 3.03 16.64
N LEU A 171 -9.77 3.96 15.74
CA LEU A 171 -8.85 4.48 14.74
C LEU A 171 -8.15 5.73 15.28
N LEU A 172 -6.82 5.69 15.30
CA LEU A 172 -5.97 6.83 15.61
C LEU A 172 -5.47 7.45 14.30
N ILE A 173 -5.74 8.74 14.12
CA ILE A 173 -5.30 9.51 12.96
C ILE A 173 -4.19 10.49 13.40
N ALA A 174 -3.02 10.38 12.79
CA ALA A 174 -1.93 11.34 12.98
C ALA A 174 -1.72 12.15 11.70
N ALA A 175 -1.84 13.47 11.82
CA ALA A 175 -1.51 14.41 10.76
C ALA A 175 -0.10 14.97 10.99
N HIS A 176 0.71 15.00 9.93
CA HIS A 176 2.06 15.54 9.96
C HIS A 176 2.21 16.67 8.95
N ASP A 177 2.98 17.69 9.32
CA ASP A 177 3.33 18.78 8.44
C ASP A 177 3.99 18.28 7.15
N LYS A 178 3.79 19.03 6.07
CA LYS A 178 4.38 18.73 4.77
C LYS A 178 5.89 18.98 4.86
N GLN A 179 6.67 17.88 4.86
CA GLN A 179 8.14 17.92 4.77
C GLN A 179 8.61 18.32 3.37
#